data_AF-A0A3S1DVN0-F1
#
_entry.id   AF-A0A3S1DVN0-F1
#
_cell.length_a   1.000
_cell.length_b   1.000
_cell.length_c   1.000
_cell.angle_alpha   90.00
_cell.angle_beta   90.00
_cell.angle_gamma   90.00
#
_symmetry.space_group_name_H-M   'P 1'
#
loop_
_entity.id
_entity.type
_entity.pdbx_description
1 polymer ?
#
loop_
_entity_poly.entity_id
_entity_poly.type
_entity_poly.pdbx_seq_one_letter_code
_entity_poly.pdbx_strand_id
1 'polypeptide(L)'
;QALVNILGGKGNIFLSRGVPGNSVDKRHTDGAMHIFSQYPGIKVVAEYYSYWDDRTTQQETAKALAAHPDVDGIWAQAGEYGAIQAQLDKGNKLVPMTGENSDGFRLGLADPKMQGMGLKGVSAGSPPATSGYAFKLMMEILTKKRELKPMNIEYPLPWVPADQVKPCKGDTFADGCNVFPTDKVPSSFVTEVFNPELLPELSLQSALEGKPTPGATIQPLPADVKQAPDAPGINCSSCKAPADEYKLTKIEPTVKP
;
A
#
# COMPACT_ATOMS: atom_id res chain seq x y z
N GLN A 1 -8.72 -3.52 -9.58
CA GLN A 1 -8.64 -4.54 -10.65
C GLN A 1 -8.00 -5.86 -10.20
N ALA A 2 -6.80 -5.86 -9.59
CA ALA A 2 -6.11 -7.11 -9.23
C ALA A 2 -6.99 -8.09 -8.44
N LEU A 3 -7.69 -7.62 -7.40
CA LEU A 3 -8.63 -8.46 -6.64
C LEU A 3 -9.75 -9.02 -7.53
N VAL A 4 -10.36 -8.19 -8.39
CA VAL A 4 -11.40 -8.62 -9.34
C VAL A 4 -10.90 -9.72 -10.28
N ASN A 5 -9.68 -9.57 -10.82
CA ASN A 5 -9.04 -10.59 -11.66
C ASN A 5 -8.86 -11.91 -10.89
N ILE A 6 -8.36 -11.85 -9.65
CA ILE A 6 -8.14 -13.04 -8.81
C ILE A 6 -9.47 -13.74 -8.50
N LEU A 7 -10.54 -12.98 -8.29
CA LEU A 7 -11.89 -13.48 -8.02
C LEU A 7 -12.65 -13.92 -9.29
N GLY A 8 -12.06 -13.76 -10.47
CA GLY A 8 -12.73 -14.16 -11.71
C GLY A 8 -13.94 -13.28 -12.04
N GLY A 9 -13.94 -12.01 -11.62
CA GLY A 9 -15.02 -11.04 -11.90
C GLY A 9 -16.25 -11.15 -10.99
N LYS A 10 -16.24 -12.04 -10.00
CA LYS A 10 -17.38 -12.23 -9.08
C LYS A 10 -16.94 -12.58 -7.66
N GLY A 11 -17.66 -12.11 -6.65
CA GLY A 11 -17.43 -12.49 -5.27
C GLY A 11 -17.81 -11.42 -4.26
N ASN A 12 -17.94 -11.85 -3.02
CA ASN A 12 -18.19 -10.99 -1.87
C ASN A 12 -16.87 -10.42 -1.34
N ILE A 13 -16.79 -9.10 -1.16
CA ILE A 13 -15.60 -8.38 -0.73
C ILE A 13 -15.84 -7.67 0.60
N PHE A 14 -14.84 -7.72 1.48
CA PHE A 14 -14.72 -6.75 2.56
C PHE A 14 -13.88 -5.55 2.12
N LEU A 15 -14.39 -4.35 2.38
CA LEU A 15 -13.71 -3.09 2.15
C LEU A 15 -13.19 -2.55 3.49
N SER A 16 -11.91 -2.80 3.79
CA SER A 16 -11.21 -2.32 4.99
C SER A 16 -10.62 -0.93 4.72
N ARG A 17 -11.27 0.09 5.29
CA ARG A 17 -10.98 1.51 5.07
C ARG A 17 -10.03 2.09 6.11
N GLY A 18 -9.51 3.27 5.78
CA GLY A 18 -8.54 3.99 6.59
C GLY A 18 -9.10 4.80 7.74
N VAL A 19 -8.51 5.98 7.94
CA VAL A 19 -8.99 6.97 8.91
C VAL A 19 -10.15 7.77 8.29
N PRO A 20 -11.35 7.78 8.88
CA PRO A 20 -12.50 8.53 8.37
C PRO A 20 -12.17 10.02 8.18
N GLY A 21 -12.64 10.59 7.07
CA GLY A 21 -12.41 12.01 6.74
C GLY A 21 -11.03 12.34 6.17
N ASN A 22 -10.13 11.36 6.09
CA ASN A 22 -8.83 11.53 5.44
C ASN A 22 -8.98 11.51 3.91
N SER A 23 -8.30 12.41 3.21
CA SER A 23 -8.38 12.52 1.74
C SER A 23 -7.74 11.33 1.01
N VAL A 24 -6.74 10.68 1.61
CA VAL A 24 -6.11 9.45 1.09
C VAL A 24 -7.09 8.30 1.17
N ASP A 25 -7.76 8.11 2.30
CA ASP A 25 -8.80 7.08 2.45
C ASP A 25 -9.90 7.25 1.41
N LYS A 26 -10.41 8.48 1.26
CA LYS A 26 -11.42 8.77 0.24
C LYS A 26 -10.92 8.41 -1.15
N ARG A 27 -9.70 8.83 -1.52
CA ARG A 27 -9.15 8.57 -2.86
C ARG A 27 -8.95 7.08 -3.14
N HIS A 28 -8.43 6.32 -2.18
CA HIS A 28 -8.25 4.87 -2.33
C HIS A 28 -9.60 4.16 -2.48
N THR A 29 -10.58 4.49 -1.64
CA THR A 29 -11.93 3.92 -1.72
C THR A 29 -12.63 4.26 -3.02
N ASP A 30 -12.59 5.52 -3.46
CA ASP A 30 -13.19 5.94 -4.72
C ASP A 30 -12.58 5.19 -5.91
N GLY A 31 -11.25 4.98 -5.91
CA GLY A 31 -10.58 4.18 -6.94
C GLY A 31 -10.95 2.70 -6.91
N ALA A 32 -11.12 2.11 -5.73
CA ALA A 32 -11.61 0.73 -5.60
C ALA A 32 -13.05 0.60 -6.11
N MET A 33 -13.94 1.50 -5.69
CA MET A 33 -15.35 1.51 -6.10
C MET A 33 -15.55 1.85 -7.58
N HIS A 34 -14.70 2.71 -8.15
CA HIS A 34 -14.67 2.97 -9.58
C HIS A 34 -14.49 1.67 -10.38
N ILE A 35 -13.63 0.78 -9.92
CA ILE A 35 -13.44 -0.54 -10.55
C ILE A 35 -14.56 -1.50 -10.16
N PHE A 36 -14.88 -1.66 -8.87
CA PHE A 36 -15.87 -2.65 -8.43
C PHE A 36 -17.25 -2.42 -9.04
N SER A 37 -17.68 -1.16 -9.22
CA SER A 37 -18.97 -0.82 -9.85
C SER A 37 -19.08 -1.23 -11.32
N GLN A 38 -17.95 -1.50 -11.99
CA GLN A 38 -17.93 -2.00 -13.36
C GLN A 38 -18.19 -3.51 -13.43
N TYR A 39 -18.20 -4.23 -12.31
CA TYR A 39 -18.38 -5.68 -12.27
C TYR A 39 -19.58 -6.04 -11.39
N PRO A 40 -20.79 -6.25 -11.96
CA PRO A 40 -22.00 -6.57 -11.18
C PRO A 40 -21.89 -7.84 -10.32
N GLY A 41 -20.96 -8.74 -10.65
CA GLY A 41 -20.66 -9.93 -9.86
C GLY A 41 -19.86 -9.65 -8.59
N ILE A 42 -19.21 -8.48 -8.48
CA ILE A 42 -18.45 -8.06 -7.31
C ILE A 42 -19.37 -7.30 -6.36
N LYS A 43 -19.41 -7.74 -5.10
CA LYS A 43 -20.28 -7.16 -4.07
C LYS A 43 -19.48 -6.81 -2.84
N VAL A 44 -19.49 -5.55 -2.43
CA VAL A 44 -19.00 -5.15 -1.10
C VAL A 44 -20.07 -5.54 -0.08
N VAL A 45 -19.79 -6.57 0.71
CA VAL A 45 -20.75 -7.10 1.71
C VAL A 45 -20.48 -6.56 3.11
N ALA A 46 -19.27 -6.07 3.37
CA ALA A 46 -18.93 -5.34 4.58
C ALA A 46 -17.97 -4.19 4.24
N GLU A 47 -18.21 -3.04 4.84
CA GLU A 47 -17.32 -1.88 4.82
C GLU A 47 -17.10 -1.44 6.27
N TYR A 48 -15.84 -1.26 6.67
CA TYR A 48 -15.48 -0.85 8.02
C TYR A 48 -14.22 0.00 8.02
N TYR A 49 -14.09 0.86 9.03
CA TYR A 49 -12.90 1.67 9.23
C TYR A 49 -11.94 0.97 10.18
N SER A 50 -10.75 0.67 9.69
CA SER A 50 -9.71 -0.03 10.42
C SER A 50 -8.61 0.90 10.93
N TYR A 51 -8.67 2.19 10.58
CA TYR A 51 -7.73 3.23 11.01
C TYR A 51 -6.28 2.94 10.62
N TRP A 52 -6.07 2.10 9.60
CA TRP A 52 -4.74 1.64 9.17
C TRP A 52 -3.92 0.93 10.27
N ASP A 53 -4.61 0.36 11.27
CA ASP A 53 -4.02 -0.28 12.44
C ASP A 53 -4.30 -1.79 12.42
N ASP A 54 -3.27 -2.62 12.56
CA ASP A 54 -3.41 -4.09 12.53
C ASP A 54 -4.41 -4.58 13.59
N ARG A 55 -4.32 -4.07 14.83
CA ARG A 55 -5.17 -4.53 15.93
C ARG A 55 -6.64 -4.19 15.66
N THR A 56 -6.92 -2.96 15.25
CA THR A 56 -8.28 -2.52 14.91
C THR A 56 -8.79 -3.26 13.68
N THR A 57 -7.94 -3.50 12.68
CA THR A 57 -8.28 -4.30 11.50
C THR A 57 -8.65 -5.73 11.88
N GLN A 58 -7.89 -6.38 12.77
CA GLN A 58 -8.20 -7.74 13.24
C GLN A 58 -9.58 -7.78 13.91
N GLN A 59 -9.88 -6.82 14.79
CA GLN A 59 -11.15 -6.73 15.49
C GLN A 59 -12.33 -6.54 14.54
N GLU A 60 -12.24 -5.59 13.60
CA GLU A 60 -13.34 -5.32 12.66
C GLU A 60 -13.48 -6.42 11.59
N THR A 61 -12.36 -7.01 11.13
CA THR A 61 -12.40 -8.16 10.22
C THR A 61 -13.06 -9.36 10.88
N ALA A 62 -12.79 -9.63 12.16
CA ALA A 62 -13.44 -10.73 12.89
C ALA A 62 -14.96 -10.54 12.98
N LYS A 63 -15.43 -9.31 13.25
CA LYS A 63 -16.87 -8.98 13.25
C LYS A 63 -17.47 -9.17 11.85
N ALA A 64 -16.81 -8.68 10.82
CA ALA A 64 -17.24 -8.84 9.43
C ALA A 64 -17.30 -10.32 9.02
N LEU A 65 -16.30 -11.12 9.37
CA LEU A 65 -16.26 -12.57 9.15
C LEU A 65 -17.39 -13.31 9.86
N ALA A 66 -17.85 -12.83 11.03
CA ALA A 66 -18.97 -13.43 11.74
C ALA A 66 -20.30 -13.15 11.01
N ALA A 67 -20.50 -11.94 10.49
CA ALA A 67 -21.70 -11.55 9.76
C ALA A 67 -21.74 -12.12 8.32
N HIS A 68 -20.58 -12.22 7.68
CA HIS A 68 -20.41 -12.59 6.28
C HIS A 68 -19.32 -13.67 6.14
N PRO A 69 -19.61 -14.92 6.57
CA PRO A 69 -18.65 -16.02 6.50
C PRO A 69 -18.32 -16.45 5.06
N ASP A 70 -19.10 -15.98 4.09
CA ASP A 70 -19.03 -16.21 2.65
C ASP A 70 -18.23 -15.13 1.90
N VAL A 71 -17.36 -14.39 2.59
CA VAL A 71 -16.41 -13.48 1.94
C VAL A 71 -15.46 -14.25 1.02
N ASP A 72 -15.23 -13.70 -0.17
CA ASP A 72 -14.35 -14.26 -1.20
C ASP A 72 -13.04 -13.47 -1.34
N GLY A 73 -12.99 -12.21 -0.89
CA GLY A 73 -11.78 -11.40 -0.91
C GLY A 73 -11.80 -10.21 0.04
N ILE A 74 -10.64 -9.68 0.37
CA ILE A 74 -10.49 -8.49 1.23
C ILE A 74 -9.69 -7.44 0.45
N TRP A 75 -10.26 -6.25 0.33
CA TRP A 75 -9.54 -5.07 -0.14
C TRP A 75 -9.27 -4.18 1.06
N ALA A 76 -7.99 -3.89 1.34
CA ALA A 76 -7.58 -3.12 2.50
C ALA A 76 -6.72 -1.92 2.10
N GLN A 77 -6.81 -0.83 2.86
CA GLN A 77 -5.93 0.34 2.72
C GLN A 77 -4.71 0.32 3.64
N ALA A 78 -4.66 -0.60 4.60
CA ALA A 78 -3.55 -0.94 5.51
C ALA A 78 -4.12 -1.88 6.59
N GLY A 79 -3.26 -2.38 7.48
CA GLY A 79 -3.67 -3.26 8.58
C GLY A 79 -3.90 -4.71 8.15
N GLU A 80 -3.38 -5.08 6.98
CA GLU A 80 -3.63 -6.35 6.30
C GLU A 80 -3.24 -7.55 7.16
N TYR A 81 -2.16 -7.43 7.95
CA TYR A 81 -1.73 -8.52 8.80
C TYR A 81 -2.73 -8.80 9.91
N GLY A 82 -3.40 -7.76 10.43
CA GLY A 82 -4.57 -7.92 11.28
C GLY A 82 -5.73 -8.67 10.62
N ALA A 83 -6.03 -8.36 9.36
CA ALA A 83 -7.06 -9.08 8.59
C ALA A 83 -6.66 -10.54 8.29
N ILE A 84 -5.37 -10.83 8.09
CA ILE A 84 -4.86 -12.21 7.99
C ILE A 84 -5.06 -12.94 9.33
N GLN A 85 -4.68 -12.33 10.45
CA GLN A 85 -4.84 -12.93 11.77
C GLN A 85 -6.30 -13.26 12.08
N ALA A 86 -7.24 -12.35 11.78
CA ALA A 86 -8.67 -12.59 12.01
C ALA A 86 -9.20 -13.80 11.22
N GLN A 87 -8.67 -14.06 10.02
CA GLN A 87 -9.02 -15.26 9.25
C GLN A 87 -8.40 -16.51 9.84
N LEU A 88 -7.12 -16.46 10.24
CA LEU A 88 -6.42 -17.57 10.89
C LEU A 88 -7.08 -17.97 12.22
N ASP A 89 -7.56 -17.01 13.00
CA ASP A 89 -8.29 -17.24 14.24
C ASP A 89 -9.62 -18.00 14.00
N LYS A 90 -10.22 -17.85 12.82
CA LYS A 90 -11.44 -18.56 12.40
C LYS A 90 -11.14 -19.94 11.78
N GLY A 91 -9.93 -20.16 11.30
CA GLY A 91 -9.47 -21.45 10.77
C GLY A 91 -8.39 -21.33 9.70
N ASN A 92 -8.13 -22.44 9.00
CA ASN A 92 -7.01 -22.56 8.05
C ASN A 92 -7.38 -22.16 6.61
N LYS A 93 -8.28 -21.19 6.42
CA LYS A 93 -8.68 -20.71 5.09
C LYS A 93 -8.48 -19.20 5.00
N LEU A 94 -7.65 -18.78 4.06
CA LEU A 94 -7.42 -17.38 3.72
C LEU A 94 -8.09 -17.07 2.39
N VAL A 95 -8.63 -15.86 2.26
CA VAL A 95 -9.14 -15.34 0.99
C VAL A 95 -8.08 -14.44 0.33
N PRO A 96 -8.13 -14.28 -1.00
CA PRO A 96 -7.38 -13.25 -1.70
C PRO A 96 -7.49 -11.88 -1.02
N MET A 97 -6.36 -11.21 -0.87
CA MET A 97 -6.28 -9.91 -0.23
C MET A 97 -5.40 -8.97 -1.05
N THR A 98 -5.83 -7.73 -1.19
CA THR A 98 -4.97 -6.65 -1.71
C THR A 98 -4.84 -5.58 -0.65
N GLY A 99 -3.66 -5.01 -0.54
CA GLY A 99 -3.37 -4.00 0.46
C GLY A 99 -2.15 -3.17 0.09
N GLU A 100 -1.72 -2.36 1.03
CA GLU A 100 -0.53 -1.55 0.97
C GLU A 100 0.71 -2.42 1.21
N ASN A 101 1.68 -1.95 1.99
CA ASN A 101 3.07 -2.41 1.96
C ASN A 101 3.62 -2.64 3.37
N SER A 102 2.74 -3.08 4.28
CA SER A 102 3.14 -3.60 5.58
C SER A 102 4.01 -4.85 5.42
N ASP A 103 5.05 -4.95 6.24
CA ASP A 103 6.05 -6.02 6.18
C ASP A 103 5.39 -7.40 6.38
N GLY A 104 4.49 -7.50 7.36
CA GLY A 104 3.72 -8.70 7.64
C GLY A 104 2.81 -9.13 6.49
N PHE A 105 2.25 -8.20 5.72
CA PHE A 105 1.45 -8.53 4.55
C PHE A 105 2.30 -9.13 3.44
N ARG A 106 3.42 -8.48 3.10
CA ARG A 106 4.35 -9.00 2.09
C ARG A 106 4.89 -10.36 2.51
N LEU A 107 5.31 -10.54 3.76
CA LEU A 107 5.72 -11.85 4.29
C LEU A 107 4.61 -12.89 4.16
N GLY A 108 3.36 -12.54 4.48
CA GLY A 108 2.23 -13.42 4.29
C GLY A 108 2.01 -13.81 2.83
N LEU A 109 2.08 -12.85 1.89
CA LEU A 109 1.98 -13.12 0.45
C LEU A 109 3.08 -14.05 -0.05
N ALA A 110 4.27 -14.01 0.55
CA ALA A 110 5.41 -14.87 0.20
C ALA A 110 5.41 -16.24 0.91
N ASP A 111 4.61 -16.41 1.97
CA ASP A 111 4.59 -17.63 2.78
C ASP A 111 3.87 -18.78 2.03
N PRO A 112 4.56 -19.88 1.68
CA PRO A 112 3.96 -21.02 0.97
C PRO A 112 2.79 -21.67 1.71
N LYS A 113 2.81 -21.66 3.06
CA LYS A 113 1.71 -22.17 3.88
C LYS A 113 0.48 -21.26 3.75
N MET A 114 0.66 -19.94 3.84
CA MET A 114 -0.46 -19.00 3.66
C MET A 114 -1.00 -19.02 2.22
N GLN A 115 -0.13 -19.16 1.22
CA GLN A 115 -0.54 -19.39 -0.16
C GLN A 115 -1.34 -20.69 -0.31
N GLY A 116 -0.90 -21.77 0.34
CA GLY A 116 -1.63 -23.04 0.39
C GLY A 116 -2.99 -22.94 1.09
N MET A 117 -3.15 -22.00 2.03
CA MET A 117 -4.43 -21.67 2.67
C MET A 117 -5.34 -20.78 1.81
N GLY A 118 -4.84 -20.24 0.70
CA GLY A 118 -5.61 -19.45 -0.27
C GLY A 118 -5.19 -17.98 -0.40
N LEU A 119 -4.21 -17.52 0.39
CA LEU A 119 -3.75 -16.13 0.31
C LEU A 119 -3.07 -15.87 -1.05
N LYS A 120 -3.61 -14.90 -1.77
CA LYS A 120 -3.11 -14.37 -3.03
C LYS A 120 -3.34 -12.88 -3.03
N GLY A 121 -2.55 -12.11 -3.77
CA GLY A 121 -2.70 -10.67 -3.68
C GLY A 121 -1.69 -9.84 -4.42
N VAL A 122 -1.82 -8.54 -4.18
CA VAL A 122 -0.84 -7.52 -4.54
C VAL A 122 -0.68 -6.56 -3.38
N SER A 123 0.56 -6.15 -3.15
CA SER A 123 0.96 -5.07 -2.24
C SER A 123 1.24 -3.82 -3.05
N ALA A 124 0.51 -2.74 -2.77
CA ALA A 124 0.70 -1.44 -3.40
C ALA A 124 0.12 -0.34 -2.50
N GLY A 125 0.97 0.55 -2.00
CA GLY A 125 0.55 1.51 -0.97
C GLY A 125 1.28 2.84 -1.01
N SER A 126 0.75 3.78 -0.24
CA SER A 126 1.25 5.15 -0.16
C SER A 126 2.53 5.19 0.69
N PRO A 127 3.69 5.52 0.10
CA PRO A 127 4.96 5.36 0.80
C PRO A 127 5.21 6.49 1.82
N PRO A 128 5.55 6.16 3.09
CA PRO A 128 5.97 7.14 4.09
C PRO A 128 7.20 7.95 3.66
N ALA A 129 8.03 7.39 2.77
CA ALA A 129 9.19 8.04 2.16
C ALA A 129 8.89 9.39 1.51
N THR A 130 7.64 9.67 1.15
CA THR A 130 7.20 10.97 0.62
C THR A 130 7.64 12.13 1.51
N SER A 131 7.66 11.94 2.84
CA SER A 131 8.12 12.94 3.81
C SER A 131 9.61 13.30 3.65
N GLY A 132 10.49 12.30 3.61
CA GLY A 132 11.93 12.48 3.40
C GLY A 132 12.23 13.09 2.02
N TYR A 133 11.49 12.65 0.99
CA TYR A 133 11.63 13.20 -0.35
C TYR A 133 11.25 14.68 -0.43
N ALA A 134 10.12 15.06 0.18
CA ALA A 134 9.70 16.46 0.26
C ALA A 134 10.72 17.33 1.01
N PHE A 135 11.30 16.81 2.11
CA PHE A 135 12.35 17.51 2.84
C PHE A 135 13.59 17.75 1.97
N LYS A 136 14.05 16.74 1.22
CA LYS A 136 15.21 16.89 0.31
C LYS A 136 14.94 17.90 -0.81
N LEU A 137 13.75 17.87 -1.42
CA LEU A 137 13.35 18.86 -2.42
C LEU A 137 13.37 20.28 -1.85
N MET A 138 12.80 20.47 -0.64
CA MET A 138 12.83 21.75 0.06
C MET A 138 14.27 22.23 0.29
N MET A 139 15.16 21.36 0.76
CA MET A 139 16.56 21.71 1.00
C MET A 139 17.32 22.10 -0.27
N GLU A 140 17.08 21.41 -1.40
CA GLU A 140 17.69 21.77 -2.67
C GLU A 140 17.20 23.12 -3.21
N ILE A 141 15.92 23.47 -3.00
CA ILE A 141 15.39 24.81 -3.31
C ILE A 141 16.05 25.87 -2.43
N LEU A 142 16.02 25.69 -1.10
CA LEU A 142 16.52 26.67 -0.15
C LEU A 142 18.03 26.94 -0.31
N THR A 143 18.78 25.90 -0.69
CA THR A 143 20.22 26.01 -0.95
C THR A 143 20.55 26.39 -2.39
N LYS A 144 19.55 26.76 -3.20
CA LYS A 144 19.68 27.18 -4.60
C LYS A 144 20.34 26.13 -5.51
N LYS A 145 20.25 24.85 -5.15
CA LYS A 145 20.70 23.73 -5.96
C LYS A 145 19.64 23.29 -6.98
N ARG A 146 18.38 23.66 -6.76
CA ARG A 146 17.26 23.32 -7.63
C ARG A 146 16.28 24.47 -7.75
N GLU A 147 15.78 24.69 -8.95
CA GLU A 147 14.53 25.41 -9.21
C GLU A 147 13.42 24.39 -9.50
N LEU A 148 12.30 24.45 -8.77
CA LEU A 148 11.15 23.58 -9.02
C LEU A 148 10.09 24.33 -9.82
N LYS A 149 9.84 23.86 -11.05
CA LYS A 149 8.76 24.33 -11.90
C LYS A 149 7.38 23.75 -11.52
N PRO A 150 7.23 22.43 -11.27
CA PRO A 150 5.94 21.87 -10.86
C PRO A 150 5.70 22.07 -9.36
N MET A 151 4.45 22.40 -9.00
CA MET A 151 4.00 22.49 -7.60
C MET A 151 3.41 21.17 -7.09
N ASN A 152 2.90 20.33 -8.00
CA ASN A 152 2.38 18.99 -7.71
C ASN A 152 3.44 17.98 -8.16
N ILE A 153 4.01 17.23 -7.23
CA ILE A 153 5.10 16.28 -7.50
C ILE A 153 4.65 14.88 -7.10
N GLU A 154 4.86 13.92 -7.98
CA GLU A 154 4.53 12.51 -7.76
C GLU A 154 5.70 11.80 -7.12
N TYR A 155 5.43 11.07 -6.03
CA TYR A 155 6.35 10.07 -5.52
C TYR A 155 5.97 8.69 -6.07
N PRO A 156 6.94 7.84 -6.48
CA PRO A 156 6.64 6.53 -7.03
C PRO A 156 5.78 5.68 -6.09
N LEU A 157 4.73 5.05 -6.62
CA LEU A 157 3.92 4.07 -5.89
C LEU A 157 4.37 2.66 -6.28
N PRO A 158 5.02 1.92 -5.37
CA PRO A 158 5.49 0.56 -5.62
C PRO A 158 4.32 -0.41 -5.81
N TRP A 159 4.47 -1.35 -6.75
CA TRP A 159 3.49 -2.38 -7.07
C TRP A 159 4.17 -3.74 -7.01
N VAL A 160 3.81 -4.55 -6.02
CA VAL A 160 4.46 -5.83 -5.73
C VAL A 160 3.41 -6.94 -5.69
N PRO A 161 3.18 -7.66 -6.81
CA PRO A 161 2.42 -8.89 -6.80
C PRO A 161 3.08 -9.96 -5.91
N ALA A 162 2.29 -10.93 -5.44
CA ALA A 162 2.77 -11.95 -4.49
C ALA A 162 4.02 -12.72 -4.96
N ASP A 163 4.13 -13.02 -6.26
CA ASP A 163 5.28 -13.72 -6.87
C ASP A 163 6.55 -12.85 -6.99
N GLN A 164 6.43 -11.54 -6.74
CA GLN A 164 7.54 -10.58 -6.74
C GLN A 164 7.93 -10.14 -5.33
N VAL A 165 7.27 -10.66 -4.30
CA VAL A 165 7.73 -10.43 -2.92
C VAL A 165 9.06 -11.16 -2.72
N LYS A 166 10.08 -10.43 -2.30
CA LYS A 166 11.44 -10.93 -2.15
C LYS A 166 12.00 -10.55 -0.78
N PRO A 167 12.16 -11.52 0.14
CA PRO A 167 12.75 -11.26 1.45
C PRO A 167 14.20 -10.78 1.39
N CYS A 168 14.51 -9.80 2.22
CA CYS A 168 15.86 -9.28 2.41
C CYS A 168 16.69 -10.23 3.27
N LYS A 169 17.99 -10.31 2.99
CA LYS A 169 18.94 -11.11 3.79
C LYS A 169 19.32 -10.43 5.11
N GLY A 170 19.08 -9.12 5.21
CA GLY A 170 19.48 -8.28 6.34
C GLY A 170 18.54 -7.09 6.50
N ASP A 171 19.10 -5.97 6.96
CA ASP A 171 18.41 -4.73 7.31
C ASP A 171 18.42 -3.66 6.19
N THR A 172 18.82 -4.04 4.98
CA THR A 172 18.92 -3.15 3.83
C THR A 172 18.21 -3.73 2.61
N PHE A 173 17.65 -2.84 1.78
CA PHE A 173 17.09 -3.19 0.48
C PHE A 173 18.22 -3.31 -0.54
N ALA A 174 18.65 -4.55 -0.76
CA ALA A 174 19.65 -4.93 -1.75
C ALA A 174 19.12 -6.02 -2.68
N ASP A 175 19.69 -6.15 -3.87
CA ASP A 175 19.35 -7.17 -4.86
C ASP A 175 17.85 -7.21 -5.23
N GLY A 176 17.13 -6.09 -5.09
CA GLY A 176 15.69 -6.01 -5.35
C GLY A 176 14.80 -6.68 -4.30
N CYS A 177 15.31 -6.95 -3.09
CA CYS A 177 14.44 -7.37 -1.98
C CYS A 177 13.53 -6.21 -1.54
N ASN A 178 12.36 -6.54 -0.99
CA ASN A 178 11.29 -5.59 -0.71
C ASN A 178 10.47 -5.91 0.56
N VAL A 179 10.96 -6.84 1.38
CA VAL A 179 10.36 -7.18 2.68
C VAL A 179 11.44 -7.67 3.63
N PHE A 180 11.38 -7.29 4.90
CA PHE A 180 12.35 -7.70 5.89
C PHE A 180 12.00 -9.05 6.52
N PRO A 181 12.98 -9.76 7.11
CA PRO A 181 12.70 -10.88 8.00
C PRO A 181 11.89 -10.47 9.24
N THR A 182 11.12 -11.41 9.80
CA THR A 182 10.20 -11.18 10.94
C THR A 182 10.86 -10.67 12.22
N ASP A 183 12.18 -10.82 12.38
CA ASP A 183 12.95 -10.35 13.53
C ASP A 183 13.45 -8.90 13.38
N LYS A 184 13.20 -8.24 12.24
CA LYS A 184 13.74 -6.90 11.95
C LYS A 184 12.76 -5.76 12.23
N VAL A 185 11.49 -5.95 11.89
CA VAL A 185 10.47 -4.92 12.03
C VAL A 185 9.14 -5.55 12.46
N PRO A 186 8.26 -4.79 13.16
CA PRO A 186 6.89 -5.23 13.42
C PRO A 186 6.12 -5.54 12.13
N SER A 187 5.12 -6.42 12.20
CA SER A 187 4.27 -6.76 11.05
C SER A 187 3.63 -5.56 10.36
N SER A 188 3.25 -4.55 11.15
CA SER A 188 2.61 -3.32 10.68
C SER A 188 3.59 -2.33 10.06
N PHE A 189 4.90 -2.61 10.08
CA PHE A 189 5.90 -1.69 9.56
C PHE A 189 5.76 -1.51 8.05
N VAL A 190 5.63 -0.27 7.61
CA VAL A 190 5.48 0.07 6.20
C VAL A 190 6.86 0.24 5.57
N THR A 191 7.22 -0.74 4.74
CA THR A 191 8.58 -0.91 4.19
C THR A 191 9.03 0.18 3.23
N GLU A 192 8.09 0.88 2.57
CA GLU A 192 8.40 1.93 1.60
C GLU A 192 8.69 3.29 2.27
N VAL A 193 9.13 3.27 3.52
CA VAL A 193 9.94 4.36 4.11
C VAL A 193 11.33 4.40 3.48
N PHE A 194 11.80 3.27 2.91
CA PHE A 194 13.07 3.17 2.22
C PHE A 194 12.91 3.32 0.72
N ASN A 195 13.83 4.08 0.12
CA ASN A 195 14.01 4.09 -1.33
C ASN A 195 15.50 4.29 -1.62
N PRO A 196 16.19 3.30 -2.20
CA PRO A 196 17.66 3.35 -2.35
C PRO A 196 18.12 4.42 -3.33
N GLU A 197 17.24 4.93 -4.19
CA GLU A 197 17.57 6.00 -5.15
C GLU A 197 17.25 7.38 -4.58
N LEU A 198 16.05 7.56 -4.03
CA LEU A 198 15.57 8.86 -3.57
C LEU A 198 16.02 9.18 -2.14
N LEU A 199 16.20 8.16 -1.30
CA LEU A 199 16.51 8.27 0.13
C LEU A 199 17.59 7.26 0.57
N PRO A 200 18.76 7.17 -0.11
CA PRO A 200 19.84 6.24 0.24
C PRO A 200 20.39 6.42 1.66
N GLU A 201 20.17 7.59 2.28
CA GLU A 201 20.62 7.90 3.63
C GLU A 201 19.75 7.29 4.75
N LEU A 202 18.56 6.78 4.44
CA LEU A 202 17.66 6.18 5.43
C LEU A 202 18.04 4.71 5.72
N SER A 203 17.92 4.34 6.99
CA SER A 203 18.17 2.99 7.52
C SER A 203 17.07 2.57 8.51
N LEU A 204 17.01 1.27 8.86
CA LEU A 204 16.11 0.79 9.92
C LEU A 204 16.30 1.57 11.23
N GLN A 205 17.54 1.90 11.61
CA GLN A 205 17.82 2.69 12.80
C GLN A 205 17.15 4.07 12.74
N SER A 206 17.24 4.74 11.58
CA SER A 206 16.59 6.04 11.39
C SER A 206 15.07 5.95 11.40
N ALA A 207 14.50 4.89 10.82
CA ALA A 207 13.06 4.70 10.73
C ALA A 207 12.44 4.29 12.08
N LEU A 208 13.13 3.45 12.85
CA LEU A 208 12.61 2.88 14.10
C LEU A 208 12.95 3.74 15.32
N GLU A 209 14.12 4.38 15.34
CA GLU A 209 14.63 5.09 16.52
C GLU A 209 14.80 6.59 16.31
N GLY A 210 14.62 7.10 15.09
CA GLY A 210 14.88 8.50 14.77
C GLY A 210 16.35 8.91 14.87
N LYS A 211 17.27 7.95 14.94
CA LYS A 211 18.71 8.21 15.01
C LYS A 211 19.32 8.31 13.61
N PRO A 212 20.30 9.18 13.39
CA PRO A 212 20.93 9.31 12.08
C PRO A 212 21.67 8.03 11.69
N THR A 213 21.59 7.66 10.41
CA THR A 213 22.42 6.58 9.86
C THR A 213 23.90 6.96 9.97
N PRO A 214 24.75 6.17 10.65
CA PRO A 214 26.15 6.54 10.87
C PRO A 214 26.91 6.81 9.57
N GLY A 215 27.57 7.97 9.49
CA GLY A 215 28.36 8.38 8.33
C GLY A 215 27.54 8.80 7.10
N ALA A 216 26.21 8.66 7.12
CA ALA A 216 25.37 9.09 6.03
C ALA A 216 25.25 10.62 5.98
N THR A 217 25.21 11.15 4.77
CA THR A 217 24.89 12.56 4.50
C THR A 217 23.79 12.63 3.47
N ILE A 218 23.03 13.72 3.45
CA ILE A 218 21.97 13.92 2.47
C ILE A 218 22.57 13.86 1.06
N GLN A 219 22.06 12.94 0.25
CA GLN A 219 22.47 12.79 -1.15
C GLN A 219 21.57 13.63 -2.06
N PRO A 220 22.09 14.17 -3.18
CA PRO A 220 21.25 14.89 -4.13
C PRO A 220 20.14 14.00 -4.70
N LEU A 221 18.99 14.58 -5.00
CA LEU A 221 17.91 13.91 -5.71
C LEU A 221 18.21 13.84 -7.22
N PRO A 222 17.62 12.88 -7.95
CA PRO A 222 17.62 12.89 -9.42
C PRO A 222 17.17 14.25 -9.97
N ALA A 223 17.75 14.66 -11.10
CA ALA A 223 17.43 15.96 -11.70
C ALA A 223 15.96 16.04 -12.11
N ASP A 224 15.42 14.96 -12.66
CA ASP A 224 14.03 14.88 -13.06
C ASP A 224 13.11 14.66 -11.86
N VAL A 225 12.07 15.48 -11.76
CA VAL A 225 10.95 15.27 -10.85
C VAL A 225 9.70 15.04 -11.66
N LYS A 226 8.93 14.02 -11.30
CA LYS A 226 7.68 13.72 -11.99
C LYS A 226 6.58 14.65 -11.49
N GLN A 227 5.95 15.39 -12.40
CA GLN A 227 4.78 16.18 -12.05
C GLN A 227 3.59 15.26 -11.76
N ALA A 228 2.94 15.45 -10.61
CA ALA A 228 1.71 14.75 -10.27
C ALA A 228 0.51 15.38 -11.00
N PRO A 229 -0.50 14.56 -11.36
CA PRO A 229 -1.78 15.07 -11.82
C PRO A 229 -2.48 15.87 -10.71
N ASP A 230 -3.36 16.77 -11.13
CA ASP A 230 -4.22 17.51 -10.22
C ASP A 230 -5.17 16.57 -9.48
N ALA A 231 -5.30 16.78 -8.18
CA ALA A 231 -6.10 15.99 -7.27
C ALA A 231 -6.87 16.93 -6.33
N PRO A 232 -8.10 17.32 -6.71
CA PRO A 232 -8.91 18.24 -5.93
C PRO A 232 -9.08 17.77 -4.48
N GLY A 233 -8.83 18.67 -3.53
CA GLY A 233 -8.89 18.38 -2.09
C GLY A 233 -7.69 17.61 -1.53
N ILE A 234 -6.68 17.30 -2.35
CA ILE A 234 -5.42 16.67 -1.93
C ILE A 234 -4.25 17.62 -2.18
N ASN A 235 -4.02 18.00 -3.44
CA ASN A 235 -2.88 18.86 -3.81
C ASN A 235 -3.31 20.21 -4.40
N CYS A 236 -4.61 20.44 -4.58
CA CYS A 236 -5.14 21.72 -5.05
C CYS A 236 -6.59 21.96 -4.62
N SER A 237 -6.94 23.23 -4.40
CA SER A 237 -8.28 23.65 -3.93
C SER A 237 -9.24 24.02 -5.08
N SER A 238 -8.74 24.39 -6.25
CA SER A 238 -9.56 24.91 -7.36
C SER A 238 -9.22 24.29 -8.72
N CYS A 239 -8.63 23.10 -8.71
CA CYS A 239 -8.31 22.33 -9.90
C CYS A 239 -9.44 21.35 -10.26
N LYS A 240 -9.33 20.73 -11.43
CA LYS A 240 -10.17 19.59 -11.83
C LYS A 240 -9.30 18.35 -11.91
N ALA A 241 -9.84 17.22 -11.44
CA ALA A 241 -9.19 15.94 -11.67
C ALA A 241 -9.12 15.64 -13.18
N PRO A 242 -8.09 14.92 -13.65
CA PRO A 242 -8.06 14.37 -15.00
C PRO A 242 -9.27 13.49 -15.27
N ALA A 243 -9.75 13.47 -16.52
CA ALA A 243 -10.88 12.62 -16.91
C ALA A 243 -10.59 11.12 -16.74
N ASP A 244 -9.31 10.74 -16.72
CA ASP A 244 -8.81 9.38 -16.59
C ASP A 244 -8.16 9.11 -15.23
N GLU A 245 -8.54 9.84 -14.17
CA GLU A 245 -7.91 9.77 -12.84
C GLU A 245 -7.80 8.37 -12.22
N TYR A 246 -8.73 7.46 -12.56
CA TYR A 246 -8.76 6.07 -12.08
C TYR A 246 -8.39 5.04 -13.16
N LYS A 247 -7.79 5.50 -14.26
CA LYS A 247 -7.28 4.60 -15.31
C LYS A 247 -6.24 3.65 -14.73
N LEU A 248 -6.35 2.38 -15.13
CA LEU A 248 -5.38 1.36 -14.75
C LEU A 248 -4.02 1.61 -15.39
N THR A 249 -2.95 1.51 -14.60
CA THR A 249 -1.56 1.77 -15.05
C THR A 249 -0.59 0.61 -14.81
N LYS A 250 -0.93 -0.33 -13.91
CA LYS A 250 -0.05 -1.44 -13.50
C LYS A 250 -0.62 -2.83 -13.78
N ILE A 251 -1.89 -2.91 -14.14
CA ILE A 251 -2.62 -4.18 -14.27
C ILE A 251 -3.68 -4.03 -15.36
N GLU A 252 -3.83 -5.07 -16.19
CA GLU A 252 -4.89 -5.14 -17.19
C GLU A 252 -6.05 -6.02 -16.69
N PRO A 253 -7.31 -5.74 -17.08
CA PRO A 253 -8.43 -6.63 -16.82
C PRO A 253 -8.24 -7.99 -17.50
N THR A 254 -8.34 -9.09 -16.74
CA THR A 254 -8.33 -10.46 -17.29
C THR A 254 -9.73 -11.06 -17.36
N VAL A 255 -10.74 -10.31 -16.90
CA VAL A 255 -12.14 -10.69 -16.83
C VAL A 255 -13.02 -9.56 -17.32
N LYS A 256 -14.13 -9.91 -17.96
CA LYS A 256 -15.13 -8.94 -18.44
C LYS A 256 -16.09 -8.56 -17.29
N PRO A 257 -16.55 -7.29 -17.27
CA PRO A 257 -17.74 -6.86 -16.53
C PRO A 257 -18.90 -7.85 -16.57
#